data_AF-A0A919ZWZ4-F1
#
_entry.id   AF-A0A919ZWZ4-F1
#
_cell.length_a   1.000
_cell.length_b   1.000
_cell.length_c   1.000
_cell.angle_alpha   90.00
_cell.angle_beta   90.00
_cell.angle_gamma   90.00
#
_symmetry.space_group_name_H-M   'P 1'
#
loop_
_entity.id
_entity.type
_entity.pdbx_description
1 polymer ?
#
loop_
_entity_poly.entity_id
_entity_poly.type
_entity_poly.pdbx_seq_one_letter_code
_entity_poly.pdbx_strand_id
1 'polypeptide(L)'
;MANNLSQIDPHAQYFSERDLENWNLRMNLSFEGIGAVLSYENEFAKIEELMPGGPAVTSNQISVGDKVIGVGQGEEGRIIE
;
A
#
# COMPACT_ATOMS: atom_id res chain seq x y z
N MET A 1 22.73 11.88 -8.34
CA MET A 1 23.79 12.22 -7.38
C MET A 1 23.80 11.17 -6.30
N ALA A 2 24.95 10.52 -6.04
CA ALA A 2 25.11 9.67 -4.87
C ALA A 2 25.16 10.56 -3.62
N ASN A 3 24.31 10.26 -2.64
CA ASN A 3 24.28 10.91 -1.33
C ASN A 3 25.55 10.56 -0.54
N ASN A 4 26.45 11.54 -0.38
CA ASN A 4 27.72 11.42 0.34
C ASN A 4 27.60 11.63 1.87
N LEU A 5 26.38 11.65 2.42
CA LEU A 5 26.16 11.89 3.85
C LEU A 5 26.33 10.61 4.69
N SER A 6 26.02 9.46 4.10
CA SER A 6 26.19 8.13 4.73
C SER A 6 27.66 7.72 4.92
N GLN A 7 28.61 8.38 4.24
CA GLN A 7 30.04 8.19 4.48
C GLN A 7 30.55 8.96 5.70
N ILE A 8 29.84 10.01 6.11
CA ILE A 8 30.23 10.89 7.24
C ILE A 8 29.57 10.39 8.54
N ASP A 9 28.31 9.95 8.47
CA ASP A 9 27.60 9.34 9.58
C ASP A 9 26.65 8.23 9.07
N PRO A 10 26.81 6.96 9.47
CA PRO A 10 25.96 5.85 9.01
C PRO A 10 24.50 5.95 9.48
N HIS A 11 24.18 6.85 10.42
CA HIS A 11 22.84 7.06 10.97
C HIS A 11 22.19 8.37 10.49
N ALA A 12 22.91 9.22 9.75
CA ALA A 12 22.34 10.43 9.16
C ALA A 12 22.04 10.21 7.68
N GLN A 13 20.76 10.04 7.36
CA GLN A 13 20.27 9.94 5.99
C GLN A 13 19.45 11.19 5.64
N TYR A 14 19.76 11.80 4.50
CA TYR A 14 18.91 12.84 3.92
C TYR A 14 17.76 12.16 3.15
N PHE A 15 16.53 12.50 3.52
CA PHE A 15 15.32 12.01 2.86
C PHE A 15 14.69 13.11 2.00
N SER A 16 14.34 12.79 0.75
CA SER A 16 13.37 13.59 -0.01
C SER A 16 11.96 13.39 0.55
N GLU A 17 10.98 14.28 0.30
CA GLU A 17 9.61 14.10 0.82
C GLU A 17 9.05 12.69 0.55
N ARG A 18 9.31 12.14 -0.64
CA ARG A 18 8.87 10.79 -1.03
C ARG A 18 9.58 9.69 -0.25
N ASP A 19 10.87 9.85 0.01
CA ASP A 19 11.64 8.87 0.76
C ASP A 19 11.28 8.90 2.25
N LEU A 20 10.95 10.08 2.78
CA LEU A 20 10.49 10.26 4.15
C LEU A 20 9.13 9.58 4.37
N GLU A 21 8.20 9.72 3.44
CA GLU A 21 6.89 9.04 3.49
C GLU A 21 7.06 7.52 3.50
N ASN A 22 7.90 7.01 2.59
CA ASN A 22 8.25 5.58 2.54
C ASN A 22 8.95 5.08 3.82
N TRP A 23 9.80 5.90 4.43
CA TRP A 23 10.47 5.57 5.69
C TRP A 23 9.46 5.54 6.86
N ASN A 24 8.57 6.53 6.94
CA ASN A 24 7.50 6.57 7.95
C ASN A 24 6.57 5.36 7.85
N LEU A 25 6.20 4.93 6.63
CA LEU A 25 5.42 3.71 6.40
C LEU A 25 6.12 2.47 6.96
N ARG A 26 7.45 2.37 6.82
CA ARG A 26 8.24 1.24 7.35
C ARG A 26 8.42 1.30 8.87
N MET A 27 8.59 2.49 9.43
CA MET A 27 8.88 2.68 10.85
C MET A 27 7.65 2.53 11.75
N ASN A 28 6.46 2.85 11.25
CA ASN A 28 5.23 2.74 12.05
C ASN A 28 4.75 1.30 12.28
N LEU A 29 5.39 0.28 11.67
CA LEU A 29 4.93 -1.12 11.66
C LEU A 29 3.45 -1.28 11.27
N SER A 30 2.88 -0.24 10.68
CA SER A 30 1.46 -0.07 10.41
C SER A 30 1.37 0.31 8.96
N PHE A 31 1.14 -0.71 8.13
CA PHE A 31 0.77 -0.50 6.75
C PHE A 31 -0.69 -0.09 6.71
N GLU A 32 -0.96 1.15 6.29
CA GLU A 32 -2.32 1.62 6.07
C GLU A 32 -2.80 1.13 4.70
N GLY A 33 -3.89 0.36 4.69
CA GLY A 33 -4.47 -0.20 3.49
C GLY A 33 -5.72 -1.01 3.79
N ILE A 34 -6.28 -1.66 2.77
CA ILE A 34 -7.54 -2.40 2.90
C ILE A 34 -7.38 -3.73 3.66
N GLY A 35 -6.16 -4.24 3.83
CA GLY A 35 -5.92 -5.54 4.48
C GLY A 35 -6.26 -6.73 3.58
N ALA A 36 -5.88 -6.68 2.31
CA ALA A 36 -6.06 -7.76 1.34
C ALA A 36 -4.75 -8.00 0.57
N VAL A 37 -4.49 -9.27 0.24
CA VAL A 37 -3.40 -9.69 -0.64
C VAL A 37 -3.96 -9.81 -2.05
N LEU A 38 -3.35 -9.06 -2.98
CA LEU A 38 -3.75 -9.04 -4.37
C LEU A 38 -2.71 -9.78 -5.22
N SER A 39 -3.19 -10.57 -6.17
CA SER A 39 -2.38 -11.12 -7.26
C SER A 39 -2.83 -10.53 -8.59
N TYR A 40 -1.88 -10.34 -9.50
CA TYR A 40 -2.19 -9.83 -10.84
C TYR A 40 -2.34 -11.01 -11.80
N GLU A 41 -3.56 -11.29 -12.22
CA GLU A 41 -3.88 -12.36 -13.16
C GLU A 41 -4.79 -11.84 -14.28
N ASN A 42 -4.45 -12.15 -15.54
CA ASN A 42 -5.28 -11.84 -16.72
C ASN A 42 -5.70 -10.36 -16.81
N GLU A 43 -4.75 -9.43 -16.61
CA GLU A 43 -4.93 -7.96 -16.65
C GLU A 43 -5.74 -7.36 -15.50
N PHE A 44 -6.18 -8.16 -14.52
CA PHE A 44 -6.90 -7.67 -13.35
C PHE A 44 -6.17 -7.99 -12.05
N ALA A 45 -6.32 -7.14 -11.05
CA ALA A 45 -5.90 -7.45 -9.68
C ALA A 45 -6.98 -8.31 -9.01
N LYS A 46 -6.66 -9.56 -8.69
CA LYS A 46 -7.53 -10.52 -8.01
C LYS A 46 -7.20 -10.58 -6.54
N ILE A 47 -8.22 -10.65 -5.69
CA ILE A 47 -8.08 -10.85 -4.25
C ILE A 47 -7.75 -12.33 -3.99
N GLU A 48 -6.51 -12.60 -3.58
CA GLU A 48 -6.06 -13.96 -3.22
C GLU A 48 -6.39 -14.32 -1.77
N GLU A 49 -6.19 -13.37 -0.85
CA GLU A 49 -6.39 -13.59 0.57
C GLU A 49 -6.82 -12.30 1.26
N LEU A 50 -7.71 -12.40 2.24
CA LEU A 50 -8.10 -11.29 3.10
C LEU A 50 -7.46 -11.47 4.48
N MET A 51 -6.80 -10.42 5.00
CA MET A 51 -6.14 -10.51 6.30
C MET A 51 -7.19 -10.63 7.42
N PRO A 52 -7.09 -11.64 8.31
CA PRO A 52 -8.00 -11.77 9.45
C PRO A 52 -7.97 -10.53 10.35
N GLY A 53 -9.13 -9.93 10.61
CA GLY A 53 -9.24 -8.70 11.40
C GLY A 53 -8.88 -7.41 10.64
N GLY A 54 -8.58 -7.50 9.35
CA GLY A 54 -8.37 -6.35 8.48
C GLY A 54 -9.68 -5.63 8.12
N PRO A 55 -9.60 -4.37 7.65
CA PRO A 55 -10.76 -3.61 7.19
C PRO A 55 -11.58 -4.31 6.11
N ALA A 56 -10.92 -4.98 5.16
CA ALA A 56 -11.57 -5.72 4.07
C ALA A 56 -12.43 -6.90 4.57
N VAL A 57 -11.99 -7.61 5.61
CA VAL A 57 -12.78 -8.69 6.22
C VAL A 57 -13.94 -8.11 7.02
N THR A 58 -13.69 -7.03 7.76
CA THR A 58 -14.70 -6.40 8.62
C THR A 58 -15.82 -5.74 7.82
N SER A 59 -15.51 -5.17 6.66
CA SER A 59 -16.50 -4.55 5.78
C SER A 59 -17.43 -5.59 5.14
N ASN A 60 -16.94 -6.82 4.92
CA ASN A 60 -17.70 -7.93 4.32
C ASN A 60 -18.32 -7.59 2.94
N GLN A 61 -17.78 -6.57 2.27
CA GLN A 61 -18.19 -6.10 0.95
C GLN A 61 -17.39 -6.75 -0.19
N ILE A 62 -16.23 -7.32 0.13
CA ILE A 62 -15.32 -7.95 -0.82
C ILE A 62 -14.99 -9.37 -0.34
N SER A 63 -14.81 -10.29 -1.27
CA SER A 63 -14.54 -11.71 -1.01
C SER A 63 -13.30 -12.20 -1.74
N VAL A 64 -12.73 -13.31 -1.26
CA VAL A 64 -11.63 -14.00 -1.95
C VAL A 64 -12.11 -14.45 -3.33
N GLY A 65 -11.32 -14.14 -4.36
CA GLY A 65 -11.65 -14.41 -5.76
C GLY A 65 -12.26 -13.24 -6.52
N ASP A 66 -12.61 -12.14 -5.85
CA ASP A 66 -13.10 -10.93 -6.52
C ASP A 66 -11.99 -10.26 -7.34
N LYS A 67 -12.41 -9.59 -8.42
CA LYS A 67 -11.52 -8.81 -9.29
C LYS A 67 -11.71 -7.33 -9.02
N VAL A 68 -10.61 -6.65 -8.77
CA VAL A 68 -10.57 -5.19 -8.66
C VAL A 68 -10.45 -4.62 -10.07
N ILE A 69 -11.52 -3.96 -10.51
CA ILE A 69 -11.62 -3.31 -11.83
C ILE A 69 -11.36 -1.80 -11.77
N GLY A 70 -11.16 -1.25 -10.57
CA GLY A 70 -10.84 0.16 -10.40
C GLY A 70 -10.88 0.60 -8.93
N VAL A 71 -10.29 1.75 -8.67
CA VAL A 71 -10.15 2.36 -7.34
C VAL A 71 -10.78 3.75 -7.36
N GLY A 72 -11.70 4.04 -6.45
CA GLY A 72 -12.31 5.35 -6.26
C GLY A 72 -11.86 5.97 -4.93
N GLN A 73 -11.52 7.27 -4.95
CA GLN A 73 -11.17 8.04 -3.75
C GLN A 73 -12.43 8.72 -3.18
N GLY A 74 -13.00 8.17 -2.10
CA GLY A 74 -14.24 8.67 -1.48
C GLY A 74 -15.52 8.16 -2.16
N GLU A 75 -16.70 8.56 -1.67
CA GLU A 75 -18.00 8.07 -2.16
C GLU A 75 -18.34 8.53 -3.59
N GLU A 76 -17.89 9.71 -3.99
CA GLU A 76 -18.12 10.30 -5.32
C GLU A 76 -16.82 10.46 -6.13
N GLY A 77 -15.75 9.78 -5.72
CA GLY A 77 -14.45 9.84 -6.38
C GLY A 77 -14.50 9.30 -7.80
N ARG A 78 -13.76 9.94 -8.72
CA ARG A 78 -13.51 9.35 -10.04
C ARG A 78 -12.81 7.99 -9.85
N ILE A 79 -13.42 6.95 -10.40
CA ILE A 79 -12.83 5.62 -10.47
C ILE A 79 -11.68 5.66 -11.47
N ILE A 80 -10.51 5.22 -11.04
CA ILE A 80 -9.35 4.95 -11.90
C ILE A 80 -9.25 3.43 -12.09
N GLU A 81 -9.08 2.98 -13.33
CA GLU A 81 -8.84 1.55 -13.67
C GLU A 81 -7.43 1.11 -13.28
#